data_AF-A8V0V7-F1
#
_entry.id   AF-A8V0V7-F1
#
_cell.length_a   1.000
_cell.length_b   1.000
_cell.length_c   1.000
_cell.angle_alpha   90.00
_cell.angle_beta   90.00
_cell.angle_gamma   90.00
#
_symmetry.space_group_name_H-M   'P 1'
#
loop_
_entity.id
_entity.type
_entity.pdbx_description
1 polymer ?
#
loop_
_entity_poly.entity_id
_entity_poly.type
_entity_poly.pdbx_seq_one_letter_code
_entity_poly.pdbx_strand_id
1 'polypeptide(L)'
;RKTVSYLKKIFDIAVDVAGEEHHFRFIQLPYNMAMPEAYVLKNQEIDGEKLSTFEACEKLGIYTYTSASIMQSQILGRIPEEIVEKLGVKKQVHAAIQFVRSTKRVGTALIGMSKKEHLLENLEIEDIPPVENNLIDELLGL
;
A
#
# COMPACT_ATOMS: atom_id res chain seq x y z
N ARG A 1 -9.35 7.17 17.28
CA ARG A 1 -8.62 8.46 17.20
C ARG A 1 -7.70 8.39 15.97
N LYS A 2 -8.06 9.02 14.84
CA LYS A 2 -7.28 9.00 13.58
C LYS A 2 -7.12 10.43 13.06
N THR A 3 -6.62 11.33 13.88
CA THR A 3 -6.91 12.76 13.71
C THR A 3 -5.69 13.64 13.40
N VAL A 4 -4.47 13.14 13.36
CA VAL A 4 -3.32 13.95 12.91
C VAL A 4 -2.27 13.04 12.28
N SER A 5 -1.90 13.33 11.04
CA SER A 5 -0.72 12.75 10.42
C SER A 5 0.44 13.73 10.41
N TYR A 6 1.62 13.24 10.75
CA TYR A 6 2.84 14.03 10.95
C TYR A 6 3.78 14.00 9.74
N LEU A 7 3.38 13.38 8.61
CA LEU A 7 4.25 13.19 7.45
C LEU A 7 4.86 14.51 6.95
N LYS A 8 4.02 15.52 6.71
CA LYS A 8 4.48 16.84 6.25
C LYS A 8 5.43 17.50 7.25
N LYS A 9 5.11 17.44 8.55
CA LYS A 9 5.97 17.99 9.60
C LYS A 9 7.35 17.31 9.64
N ILE A 10 7.40 15.99 9.47
CA ILE A 10 8.67 15.25 9.43
C ILE A 10 9.46 15.62 8.17
N PHE A 11 8.79 15.74 7.02
CA PHE A 11 9.40 16.20 5.79
C PHE A 11 9.98 17.61 5.93
N ASP A 12 9.23 18.54 6.51
CA ASP A 12 9.67 19.93 6.72
C ASP A 12 10.90 19.98 7.63
N ILE A 13 10.92 19.20 8.72
CA ILE A 13 12.11 19.08 9.58
C ILE A 13 13.31 18.58 8.78
N ALA A 14 13.13 17.59 7.90
CA ALA A 14 14.23 17.08 7.09
C ALA A 14 14.77 18.15 6.13
N VAL A 15 13.87 18.89 5.46
CA VAL A 15 14.22 20.01 4.57
C VAL A 15 14.88 21.15 5.35
N ASP A 16 14.39 21.50 6.53
CA ASP A 16 14.97 22.55 7.37
C ASP A 16 16.42 22.23 7.78
N VAL A 17 16.73 20.94 8.02
CA VAL A 17 18.06 20.49 8.44
C VAL A 17 19.05 20.40 7.28
N ALA A 18 18.62 19.97 6.10
CA ALA A 18 19.54 19.56 5.03
C ALA A 18 19.15 20.06 3.62
N GLY A 19 18.12 20.91 3.51
CA GLY A 19 17.62 21.41 2.24
C GLY A 19 17.24 20.27 1.30
N GLU A 20 17.59 20.40 0.02
CA GLU A 20 17.35 19.36 -0.99
C GLU A 20 18.06 18.03 -0.69
N GLU A 21 19.16 18.03 0.08
CA GLU A 21 19.96 16.84 0.43
C GLU A 21 19.43 16.11 1.67
N HIS A 22 18.16 16.31 2.03
CA HIS A 22 17.58 15.77 3.25
C HIS A 22 17.43 14.24 3.30
N HIS A 23 17.59 13.53 2.18
CA HIS A 23 17.53 12.07 2.04
C HIS A 23 16.28 11.35 2.61
N PHE A 24 15.28 12.08 3.11
CA PHE A 24 13.99 11.53 3.51
C PHE A 24 13.17 11.21 2.26
N ARG A 25 13.49 10.07 1.65
CA ARG A 25 13.01 9.65 0.33
C ARG A 25 12.04 8.48 0.37
N PHE A 26 11.86 7.82 1.51
CA PHE A 26 10.91 6.73 1.61
C PHE A 26 10.33 6.58 3.01
N ILE A 27 9.15 5.98 3.07
CA ILE A 27 8.52 5.52 4.31
C ILE A 27 8.00 4.10 4.15
N GLN A 28 7.82 3.42 5.28
CA GLN A 28 7.13 2.14 5.35
C GLN A 28 5.87 2.29 6.23
N LEU A 29 4.73 1.80 5.74
CA LEU A 29 3.47 1.84 6.46
C LEU A 29 2.61 0.60 6.21
N PRO A 30 1.72 0.21 7.13
CA PRO A 30 0.80 -0.91 6.87
C PRO A 30 -0.23 -0.53 5.81
N TYR A 31 -0.45 -1.43 4.84
CA TYR A 31 -1.53 -1.33 3.86
C TYR A 31 -1.89 -2.71 3.31
N ASN A 32 -3.19 -3.03 3.33
CA ASN A 32 -3.78 -4.26 2.80
C ASN A 32 -5.30 -4.11 2.65
N MET A 33 -5.98 -5.12 2.14
CA MET A 33 -7.45 -5.11 1.93
C MET A 33 -8.27 -4.77 3.19
N ALA A 34 -7.78 -5.15 4.38
CA ALA A 34 -8.48 -4.89 5.65
C ALA A 34 -8.04 -3.58 6.32
N MET A 35 -6.97 -2.94 5.82
CA MET A 35 -6.44 -1.68 6.33
C MET A 35 -6.12 -0.72 5.17
N PRO A 36 -7.14 -0.23 4.44
CA PRO A 36 -6.96 0.56 3.22
C PRO A 36 -6.71 2.05 3.48
N GLU A 37 -6.62 2.49 4.74
CA GLU A 37 -6.66 3.92 5.10
C GLU A 37 -5.52 4.75 4.52
N ALA A 38 -4.36 4.15 4.28
CA ALA A 38 -3.26 4.83 3.60
C ALA A 38 -3.67 5.38 2.22
N TYR A 39 -4.60 4.69 1.55
CA TYR A 39 -5.14 5.03 0.24
C TYR A 39 -6.42 5.86 0.32
N VAL A 40 -7.36 5.51 1.21
CA VAL A 40 -8.71 6.12 1.21
C VAL A 40 -8.87 7.30 2.17
N LEU A 41 -8.12 7.35 3.27
CA LEU A 41 -8.35 8.34 4.33
C LEU A 41 -7.61 9.64 4.03
N LYS A 42 -8.35 10.67 3.63
CA LYS A 42 -7.82 12.02 3.34
C LYS A 42 -7.56 12.84 4.61
N ASN A 43 -6.49 12.51 5.33
CA ASN A 43 -6.12 13.13 6.62
C ASN A 43 -4.74 13.79 6.63
N GLN A 44 -4.06 13.88 5.48
CA GLN A 44 -2.86 14.68 5.31
C GLN A 44 -3.26 16.07 4.81
N GLU A 45 -2.66 17.12 5.36
CA GLU A 45 -2.86 18.48 4.85
C GLU A 45 -1.53 19.01 4.29
N ILE A 46 -1.51 19.29 2.99
CA ILE A 46 -0.33 19.82 2.27
C ILE A 46 -0.81 20.91 1.33
N ASP A 47 -0.30 22.13 1.55
CA ASP A 47 -0.67 23.33 0.77
C ASP A 47 -2.19 23.61 0.74
N GLY A 48 -2.88 23.32 1.85
CA GLY A 48 -4.34 23.49 1.97
C GLY A 48 -5.18 22.37 1.37
N GLU A 49 -4.57 21.35 0.73
CA GLU A 49 -5.27 20.18 0.19
C GLU A 49 -5.31 19.04 1.20
N LYS A 50 -6.48 18.39 1.33
CA LYS A 50 -6.63 17.15 2.10
C LYS A 50 -6.37 15.93 1.23
N LEU A 51 -5.29 15.22 1.54
CA LEU A 51 -4.77 14.10 0.76
C LEU A 51 -4.75 12.81 1.59
N SER A 52 -4.81 11.66 0.93
CA SER A 52 -4.44 10.38 1.55
C SER A 52 -2.94 10.32 1.84
N THR A 53 -2.50 9.32 2.61
CA THR A 53 -1.07 9.18 2.92
C THR A 53 -0.25 8.95 1.65
N PHE A 54 -0.78 8.13 0.72
CA PHE A 54 -0.13 7.87 -0.55
C PHE A 54 -0.12 9.07 -1.50
N GLU A 55 -1.21 9.83 -1.58
CA GLU A 55 -1.25 11.09 -2.35
C GLU A 55 -0.25 12.12 -1.80
N ALA A 56 -0.14 12.23 -0.47
CA ALA A 56 0.84 13.10 0.16
C ALA A 56 2.28 12.67 -0.11
N CYS A 57 2.57 11.36 -0.10
CA CYS A 57 3.90 10.84 -0.43
C CYS A 57 4.29 11.17 -1.88
N GLU A 58 3.36 10.98 -2.82
CA GLU A 58 3.54 11.36 -4.23
C GLU A 58 3.87 12.85 -4.37
N LYS A 59 3.09 13.73 -3.72
CA LYS A 59 3.30 15.18 -3.76
C LYS A 59 4.65 15.62 -3.16
N LEU A 60 5.14 14.89 -2.16
CA LEU A 60 6.42 15.18 -1.49
C LEU A 60 7.62 14.43 -2.11
N GLY A 61 7.43 13.63 -3.16
CA GLY A 61 8.50 12.83 -3.76
C GLY A 61 9.05 11.72 -2.84
N ILE A 62 8.20 11.17 -1.97
CA ILE A 62 8.53 10.10 -1.03
C ILE A 62 8.04 8.77 -1.59
N TYR A 63 8.95 7.80 -1.71
CA TYR A 63 8.65 6.43 -2.10
C TYR A 63 7.97 5.64 -0.96
N THR A 64 7.04 4.76 -1.32
CA THR A 64 6.21 4.04 -0.35
C THR A 64 6.50 2.54 -0.37
N TYR A 65 6.86 2.03 0.81
CA TYR A 65 6.84 0.61 1.10
C TYR A 65 5.58 0.28 1.89
N THR A 66 4.87 -0.78 1.51
CA THR A 66 3.78 -1.31 2.32
C THR A 66 4.26 -2.49 3.15
N SER A 67 3.81 -2.56 4.39
CA SER A 67 3.98 -3.70 5.28
C SER A 67 2.63 -4.37 5.53
N ALA A 68 2.66 -5.57 6.12
CA ALA A 68 1.47 -6.37 6.40
C ALA A 68 0.59 -6.61 5.16
N SER A 69 1.19 -6.75 3.98
CA SER A 69 0.50 -6.87 2.68
C SER A 69 -0.52 -8.03 2.62
N ILE A 70 -0.29 -9.09 3.40
CA ILE A 70 -1.19 -10.26 3.53
C ILE A 70 -1.88 -10.35 4.92
N MET A 71 -1.81 -9.29 5.73
CA MET A 71 -2.35 -9.21 7.10
C MET A 71 -2.01 -10.43 7.98
N GLN A 72 -0.75 -10.87 7.99
CA GLN A 72 -0.30 -12.07 8.73
C GLN A 72 -1.17 -13.32 8.45
N SER A 73 -1.63 -13.46 7.21
CA SER A 73 -2.52 -14.54 6.76
C SER A 73 -3.93 -14.53 7.36
N GLN A 74 -4.30 -13.54 8.18
CA GLN A 74 -5.61 -13.49 8.84
C GLN A 74 -6.79 -13.29 7.89
N ILE A 75 -6.52 -12.72 6.71
CA ILE A 75 -7.51 -12.53 5.64
C ILE A 75 -7.60 -13.74 4.70
N LEU A 76 -6.63 -14.66 4.73
CA LEU A 76 -6.61 -15.80 3.83
C LEU A 76 -7.73 -16.77 4.20
N GLY A 77 -8.55 -17.13 3.22
CA GLY A 77 -9.77 -17.93 3.40
C GLY A 77 -11.00 -17.10 3.75
N ARG A 78 -10.89 -15.76 3.77
CA ARG A 78 -12.00 -14.83 4.02
C ARG A 78 -12.25 -13.86 2.86
N ILE A 79 -11.39 -13.85 1.84
CA ILE A 79 -11.62 -13.04 0.64
C ILE A 79 -12.72 -13.74 -0.17
N PRO A 80 -13.84 -13.06 -0.50
CA PRO A 80 -14.87 -13.62 -1.37
C PRO A 80 -14.29 -14.13 -2.69
N GLU A 81 -14.77 -15.28 -3.17
CA GLU A 81 -14.29 -15.91 -4.42
C GLU A 81 -14.42 -14.95 -5.61
N GLU A 82 -15.51 -14.18 -5.68
CA GLU A 82 -15.72 -13.14 -6.69
C GLU A 82 -14.60 -12.08 -6.72
N ILE A 83 -14.01 -11.72 -5.56
CA ILE A 83 -12.92 -10.74 -5.50
C ILE A 83 -11.62 -11.39 -5.97
N VAL A 84 -11.39 -12.66 -5.61
CA VAL A 84 -10.24 -13.43 -6.09
C VAL A 84 -10.26 -13.54 -7.62
N GLU A 85 -11.43 -13.85 -8.19
CA GLU A 85 -11.64 -13.90 -9.65
C GLU A 85 -11.48 -12.53 -10.32
N LYS A 86 -12.07 -11.47 -9.77
CA LYS A 86 -11.91 -10.09 -10.29
C LYS A 86 -10.45 -9.67 -10.33
N LEU A 87 -9.66 -10.06 -9.35
CA LEU A 87 -8.21 -9.79 -9.30
C LEU A 87 -7.39 -10.65 -10.27
N GLY A 88 -8.03 -11.53 -11.04
CA GLY A 88 -7.39 -12.33 -12.09
C GLY A 88 -6.50 -13.45 -11.56
N VAL A 89 -6.74 -13.92 -10.34
CA VAL A 89 -5.92 -14.92 -9.66
C VAL A 89 -6.77 -16.07 -9.13
N LYS A 90 -6.13 -17.16 -8.70
CA LYS A 90 -6.83 -18.36 -8.20
C LYS A 90 -6.66 -18.59 -6.70
N LYS A 91 -5.60 -18.03 -6.11
CA LYS A 91 -5.26 -18.22 -4.70
C LYS A 91 -5.59 -16.97 -3.90
N GLN A 92 -6.05 -17.17 -2.67
CA GLN A 92 -6.32 -16.08 -1.72
C GLN A 92 -5.08 -15.21 -1.44
N VAL A 93 -3.91 -15.83 -1.34
CA VAL A 93 -2.66 -15.11 -1.07
C VAL A 93 -2.25 -14.24 -2.25
N HIS A 94 -2.45 -14.74 -3.48
CA HIS A 94 -2.27 -13.97 -4.69
C HIS A 94 -3.24 -12.80 -4.75
N ALA A 95 -4.50 -12.99 -4.37
CA ALA A 95 -5.48 -11.90 -4.34
C ALA A 95 -5.03 -10.78 -3.39
N ALA A 96 -4.59 -11.14 -2.17
CA ALA A 96 -4.07 -10.19 -1.21
C ALA A 96 -2.85 -9.41 -1.75
N ILE A 97 -1.90 -10.11 -2.37
CA ILE A 97 -0.70 -9.47 -2.95
C ILE A 97 -1.06 -8.60 -4.15
N GLN A 98 -1.94 -9.09 -5.03
CA GLN A 98 -2.37 -8.41 -6.24
C GLN A 98 -3.06 -7.09 -5.92
N PHE A 99 -3.93 -7.08 -4.91
CA PHE A 99 -4.57 -5.86 -4.43
C PHE A 99 -3.53 -4.81 -4.03
N VAL A 100 -2.56 -5.19 -3.19
CA VAL A 100 -1.55 -4.26 -2.69
C VAL A 100 -0.64 -3.75 -3.81
N ARG A 101 -0.11 -4.64 -4.66
CA ARG A 101 0.83 -4.24 -5.73
C ARG A 101 0.17 -3.51 -6.89
N SER A 102 -1.15 -3.61 -7.03
CA SER A 102 -1.93 -2.90 -8.06
C SER A 102 -2.58 -1.62 -7.52
N THR A 103 -2.31 -1.26 -6.26
CA THR A 103 -2.79 0.00 -5.69
C THR A 103 -1.92 1.15 -6.17
N LYS A 104 -2.56 2.21 -6.66
CA LYS A 104 -1.85 3.41 -7.13
C LYS A 104 -0.98 4.01 -6.02
N ARG A 105 0.26 4.36 -6.37
CA ARG A 105 1.30 4.92 -5.47
C ARG A 105 1.79 3.97 -4.38
N VAL A 106 1.52 2.68 -4.48
CA VAL A 106 2.32 1.67 -3.77
C VAL A 106 3.56 1.39 -4.60
N GLY A 107 4.74 1.66 -4.03
CA GLY A 107 6.01 1.35 -4.68
C GLY A 107 6.38 -0.13 -4.52
N THR A 108 6.52 -0.58 -3.26
CA THR A 108 6.93 -1.96 -2.95
C THR A 108 6.02 -2.59 -1.90
N ALA A 109 5.55 -3.81 -2.17
CA ALA A 109 4.81 -4.62 -1.20
C ALA A 109 5.75 -5.56 -0.44
N LEU A 110 5.93 -5.34 0.86
CA LEU A 110 6.77 -6.21 1.69
C LEU A 110 5.94 -7.36 2.26
N ILE A 111 6.44 -8.57 2.09
CA ILE A 111 5.78 -9.81 2.50
C ILE A 111 6.79 -10.63 3.32
N GLY A 112 6.46 -10.88 4.59
CA GLY A 112 7.29 -11.68 5.48
C GLY A 112 6.90 -13.15 5.45
N MET A 113 7.88 -14.04 5.52
CA MET A 113 7.68 -15.49 5.48
C MET A 113 8.79 -16.24 6.22
N SER A 114 8.42 -17.35 6.87
CA SER A 114 9.33 -18.21 7.63
C SER A 114 9.58 -19.57 6.97
N LYS A 115 8.89 -19.86 5.86
CA LYS A 115 8.93 -21.13 5.14
C LYS A 115 9.19 -20.88 3.66
N LYS A 116 10.02 -21.74 3.06
CA LYS A 116 10.38 -21.64 1.63
C LYS A 116 9.16 -21.87 0.73
N GLU A 117 8.24 -22.71 1.15
CA GLU A 117 7.04 -23.04 0.37
C GLU A 117 6.15 -21.81 0.17
N HIS A 118 6.01 -20.97 1.21
CA HIS A 118 5.26 -19.71 1.12
C HIS A 118 5.98 -18.67 0.26
N LEU A 119 7.32 -18.66 0.25
CA LEU A 119 8.08 -17.82 -0.67
C LEU A 119 7.78 -18.20 -2.12
N LEU A 120 7.90 -19.48 -2.45
CA LEU A 120 7.65 -19.96 -3.80
C LEU A 120 6.21 -19.68 -4.22
N GLU A 121 5.23 -19.92 -3.35
CA GLU A 121 3.83 -19.62 -3.64
C GLU A 121 3.58 -18.12 -3.88
N ASN A 122 4.18 -17.24 -3.08
CA ASN A 122 4.00 -15.80 -3.26
C ASN A 122 4.64 -15.31 -4.57
N LEU A 123 5.77 -15.90 -4.98
CA LEU A 123 6.48 -15.53 -6.22
C LEU A 123 5.71 -15.91 -7.49
N GLU A 124 4.78 -16.86 -7.43
CA GLU A 124 3.90 -17.18 -8.57
C GLU A 124 3.08 -15.96 -9.05
N ILE A 125 2.94 -14.92 -8.22
CA ILE A 125 2.28 -13.67 -8.62
C ILE A 125 3.08 -12.89 -9.66
N GLU A 126 4.39 -13.12 -9.79
CA GLU A 126 5.24 -12.42 -10.76
C GLU A 126 4.86 -12.76 -12.21
N ASP A 127 4.33 -13.96 -12.44
CA ASP A 127 3.84 -14.42 -13.74
C ASP A 127 2.49 -13.78 -14.14
N ILE A 128 1.87 -13.04 -13.22
CA ILE A 128 0.58 -12.37 -13.40
C ILE A 128 0.79 -10.86 -13.37
N PRO A 129 0.43 -10.11 -14.42
CA PRO A 129 0.55 -8.65 -14.41
C PRO A 129 -0.33 -8.04 -13.33
N PRO A 130 0.07 -6.91 -12.70
CA PRO A 130 -0.82 -6.13 -11.85
C PRO A 130 -2.11 -5.78 -12.59
N VAL A 131 -3.22 -5.72 -11.85
CA VAL A 131 -4.49 -5.25 -12.41
C VAL A 131 -4.47 -3.73 -12.57
N GLU A 132 -5.41 -3.21 -13.35
CA GLU A 132 -5.59 -1.77 -13.48
C GLU A 132 -5.97 -1.14 -12.13
N ASN A 133 -5.39 0.03 -11.84
CA ASN A 133 -5.60 0.71 -10.55
C ASN A 133 -7.08 1.01 -10.26
N ASN A 134 -7.89 1.26 -11.31
CA ASN A 134 -9.32 1.55 -11.18
C ASN A 134 -10.11 0.37 -10.59
N LEU A 135 -9.63 -0.87 -10.74
CA LEU A 135 -10.23 -2.03 -10.09
C LEU A 135 -10.06 -1.95 -8.57
N ILE A 136 -8.95 -1.42 -8.07
CA ILE A 136 -8.74 -1.22 -6.63
C ILE A 136 -9.70 -0.17 -6.09
N ASP A 137 -9.95 0.89 -6.87
CA ASP A 137 -10.97 1.90 -6.53
C ASP A 137 -12.37 1.26 -6.44
N GLU A 138 -12.76 0.44 -7.41
CA GLU A 138 -14.03 -0.29 -7.42
C GLU A 138 -14.16 -1.19 -6.18
N LEU A 139 -13.12 -1.98 -5.86
CA LEU A 139 -13.12 -2.87 -4.70
C LEU A 139 -13.24 -2.13 -3.36
N LEU A 140 -12.82 -0.86 -3.32
CA LEU A 140 -12.92 0.01 -2.15
C LEU A 140 -14.17 0.91 -2.15
N GLY A 141 -14.98 0.88 -3.21
CA GLY A 141 -16.19 1.68 -3.34
C GLY A 141 -15.93 3.18 -3.51
N LEU A 142 -14.84 3.54 -4.19
CA LEU A 142 -14.44 4.93 -4.47
C LEU A 142 -14.99 5.46 -5.80
#